data_AF-A0A4W5P9T6-F1
#
_entry.id   AF-A0A4W5P9T6-F1
#
_cell.length_a   1.000
_cell.length_b   1.000
_cell.length_c   1.000
_cell.angle_alpha   90.00
_cell.angle_beta   90.00
_cell.angle_gamma   90.00
#
_symmetry.space_group_name_H-M   'P 1'
#
loop_
_entity.id
_entity.type
_entity.pdbx_description
1 polymer ?
#
loop_
_entity_poly.entity_id
_entity_poly.type
_entity_poly.pdbx_seq_one_letter_code
_entity_poly.pdbx_strand_id
1 'polypeptide(L)'
;MKRSTESWCQCSLSLGLSVSLALSLPPHLCSPDCEEIETVLRSSLPSLCCRVCEWPSLLCESPGPQCDPAGPRATQYCLLTLLHLALQHGDRLLPDSTVFSCVVTLLCSVQEQGDSALPPCVLRSALYLLSVTQDKSPDLDWAPLNCISKALSSSPSFASLYTHHPPLLHFLFRYPELAEHFGPPVLELWLSHRAEATPQSDTYSKKTEGPSEQNQDPDNTALLTLLEKSPTVILNLLGMVCTREAPLAERAVEVLGSFLQGRRGCKAGLCALLRPTLLQVLQRLGLESSQGTGAVGSLPLVLRLLCLMHTSGSTENEMDGIHFKLLYHVSNLAGKLQASNTECLVPAFSYLYCCLRLSPPHCTDRAVSMLLCNTGLMDQLQTTLNLSSSSSSLSPTSALLCCSHLLLSSLVTLQHTHSAQVVLSR
;
A
#
# COMPACT_ATOMS: atom_id res chain seq x y z
N MET A 1 9.98 -52.07 -30.69
CA MET A 1 10.94 -50.98 -30.37
C MET A 1 10.82 -49.83 -31.37
N LYS A 2 9.67 -49.12 -31.40
CA LYS A 2 9.49 -47.95 -32.30
C LYS A 2 8.39 -46.95 -31.85
N ARG A 3 8.10 -46.89 -30.54
CA ARG A 3 7.11 -45.96 -29.94
C ARG A 3 7.69 -45.00 -28.90
N SER A 4 9.01 -45.02 -28.69
CA SER A 4 9.65 -44.23 -27.64
C SER A 4 10.45 -43.05 -28.18
N THR A 5 10.32 -42.68 -29.45
CA THR A 5 11.01 -41.55 -30.07
C THR A 5 10.06 -40.43 -30.51
N GLU A 6 8.74 -40.70 -30.58
CA GLU A 6 7.74 -39.72 -31.00
C GLU A 6 7.28 -38.80 -29.86
N SER A 7 7.34 -39.23 -28.58
CA SER A 7 7.03 -38.32 -27.46
C SER A 7 8.15 -37.32 -27.15
N TRP A 8 9.38 -37.57 -27.62
CA TRP A 8 10.57 -36.75 -27.32
C TRP A 8 10.61 -35.48 -28.16
N CYS A 9 10.15 -35.55 -29.42
CA CYS A 9 9.96 -34.36 -30.25
C CYS A 9 8.74 -33.54 -29.80
N GLN A 10 7.73 -34.16 -29.19
CA GLN A 10 6.50 -33.45 -28.85
C GLN A 10 6.67 -32.49 -27.66
N CYS A 11 7.49 -32.81 -26.66
CA CYS A 11 7.75 -31.90 -25.54
C CYS A 11 8.72 -30.75 -25.87
N SER A 12 9.76 -31.00 -26.69
CA SER A 12 10.68 -29.92 -27.11
C SER A 12 10.06 -29.01 -28.17
N LEU A 13 9.23 -29.53 -29.09
CA LEU A 13 8.42 -28.70 -29.99
C LEU A 13 7.29 -27.99 -29.24
N SER A 14 6.63 -28.61 -28.25
CA SER A 14 5.58 -27.92 -27.49
C SER A 14 6.15 -26.80 -26.62
N LEU A 15 7.32 -26.98 -26.02
CA LEU A 15 8.02 -25.91 -25.28
C LEU A 15 8.59 -24.84 -26.23
N GLY A 16 9.16 -25.23 -27.37
CA GLY A 16 9.63 -24.27 -28.38
C GLY A 16 8.49 -23.44 -28.99
N LEU A 17 7.32 -24.06 -29.21
CA LEU A 17 6.10 -23.38 -29.66
C LEU A 17 5.47 -22.55 -28.55
N SER A 18 5.49 -22.99 -27.28
CA SER A 18 4.96 -22.22 -26.15
C SER A 18 5.84 -21.03 -25.79
N VAL A 19 7.17 -21.12 -25.94
CA VAL A 19 8.09 -19.97 -25.82
C VAL A 19 7.90 -19.00 -26.99
N SER A 20 7.70 -19.50 -28.22
CA SER A 20 7.41 -18.65 -29.39
C SER A 20 6.02 -17.98 -29.31
N LEU A 21 5.04 -18.63 -28.69
CA LEU A 21 3.72 -18.07 -28.38
C LEU A 21 3.77 -17.12 -27.17
N ALA A 22 4.60 -17.41 -26.17
CA ALA A 22 4.87 -16.52 -25.04
C ALA A 22 5.66 -15.26 -25.48
N LEU A 23 6.41 -15.33 -26.57
CA LEU A 23 7.03 -14.17 -27.23
C LEU A 23 6.06 -13.44 -28.18
N SER A 24 4.89 -14.02 -28.50
CA SER A 24 3.80 -13.40 -29.28
C SER A 24 2.76 -12.70 -28.38
N LEU A 25 3.24 -12.12 -27.28
CA LEU A 25 2.45 -11.60 -26.18
C LEU A 25 1.74 -10.28 -26.55
N PRO A 26 0.49 -10.02 -26.07
CA PRO A 26 -0.18 -8.73 -26.26
C PRO A 26 0.66 -7.57 -25.70
N PRO A 27 0.51 -6.34 -26.23
CA PRO A 27 1.43 -5.21 -26.02
C PRO A 27 1.63 -4.78 -24.55
N HIS A 28 0.83 -5.30 -23.60
CA HIS A 28 0.97 -5.05 -22.15
C HIS A 28 2.02 -5.91 -21.45
N LEU A 29 2.59 -6.93 -22.09
CA LEU A 29 3.63 -7.79 -21.50
C LEU A 29 5.02 -7.61 -22.14
N CYS A 30 5.21 -6.55 -22.95
CA CYS A 30 6.52 -6.13 -23.40
C CYS A 30 7.27 -5.49 -22.21
N SER A 31 7.70 -6.32 -21.26
CA SER A 31 8.56 -5.90 -20.17
C SER A 31 9.98 -5.72 -20.71
N PRO A 32 10.81 -4.86 -20.10
CA PRO A 32 12.22 -4.70 -20.48
C PRO A 32 13.05 -5.99 -20.35
N ASP A 33 12.46 -7.08 -19.85
CA ASP A 33 13.14 -8.34 -19.56
C ASP A 33 13.03 -9.40 -20.68
N CYS A 34 12.29 -9.14 -21.76
CA CYS A 34 12.11 -10.14 -22.82
C CYS A 34 13.47 -10.60 -23.39
N GLU A 35 14.42 -9.68 -23.55
CA GLU A 35 15.78 -10.03 -24.00
C GLU A 35 16.53 -10.87 -22.95
N GLU A 36 16.46 -10.52 -21.67
CA GLU A 36 17.14 -11.29 -20.61
C GLU A 36 16.55 -12.70 -20.47
N ILE A 37 15.23 -12.82 -20.44
CA ILE A 37 14.53 -14.12 -20.39
C ILE A 37 14.94 -14.96 -21.60
N GLU A 38 14.97 -14.36 -22.79
CA GLU A 38 15.36 -15.06 -24.00
C GLU A 38 16.83 -15.50 -23.97
N THR A 39 17.75 -14.69 -23.43
CA THR A 39 19.15 -15.10 -23.27
C THR A 39 19.32 -16.27 -22.30
N VAL A 40 18.62 -16.24 -21.16
CA VAL A 40 18.62 -17.33 -20.18
C VAL A 40 18.09 -18.61 -20.82
N LEU A 41 16.96 -18.56 -21.53
CA LEU A 41 16.38 -19.72 -22.19
C LEU A 41 17.29 -20.24 -23.32
N ARG A 42 17.82 -19.37 -24.20
CA ARG A 42 18.71 -19.79 -25.29
C ARG A 42 19.97 -20.49 -24.81
N SER A 43 20.49 -20.13 -23.63
CA SER A 43 21.72 -20.70 -23.09
C SER A 43 21.63 -22.19 -22.78
N SER A 44 20.45 -22.68 -22.34
CA SER A 44 20.31 -24.01 -21.74
C SER A 44 19.11 -24.82 -22.24
N LEU A 45 18.14 -24.19 -22.90
CA LEU A 45 16.98 -24.90 -23.46
C LEU A 45 17.36 -25.92 -24.56
N PRO A 46 18.33 -25.65 -25.47
CA PRO A 46 18.75 -26.63 -26.48
C PRO A 46 19.38 -27.89 -25.89
N SER A 47 19.95 -27.81 -24.69
CA SER A 47 20.59 -28.94 -23.98
C SER A 47 19.68 -29.59 -22.93
N LEU A 48 18.47 -29.07 -22.71
CA LEU A 48 17.53 -29.55 -21.71
C LEU A 48 16.89 -30.87 -22.15
N CYS A 49 17.49 -32.00 -21.76
CA CYS A 49 17.03 -33.35 -22.11
C CYS A 49 16.56 -34.15 -20.88
N CYS A 50 15.90 -33.49 -19.93
CA CYS A 50 15.44 -34.11 -18.67
C CYS A 50 13.91 -34.20 -18.58
N ARG A 51 13.41 -35.16 -17.81
CA ARG A 51 11.99 -35.32 -17.53
C ARG A 51 11.55 -34.32 -16.46
N VAL A 52 10.29 -33.88 -16.49
CA VAL A 52 9.74 -32.95 -15.48
C VAL A 52 9.92 -33.46 -14.04
N CYS A 53 9.86 -34.78 -13.83
CA CYS A 53 10.10 -35.39 -12.52
C CYS A 53 11.55 -35.25 -12.01
N GLU A 54 12.51 -34.96 -12.88
CA GLU A 54 13.93 -34.76 -12.55
C GLU A 54 14.24 -33.27 -12.28
N TRP A 55 13.33 -32.36 -12.60
CA TRP A 55 13.53 -30.92 -12.42
C TRP A 55 13.78 -30.52 -10.95
N PRO A 56 13.08 -31.08 -9.95
CA PRO A 56 13.35 -30.75 -8.55
C PRO A 56 14.79 -31.05 -8.13
N SER A 57 15.33 -32.20 -8.55
CA SER A 57 16.73 -32.57 -8.26
C SER A 57 17.73 -31.63 -8.93
N LEU A 58 17.46 -31.24 -10.19
CA LEU A 58 18.33 -30.33 -10.95
C LEU A 58 18.33 -28.91 -10.37
N LEU A 59 17.16 -28.42 -9.93
CA LEU A 59 17.03 -27.11 -9.26
C LEU A 59 17.78 -27.04 -7.93
N CYS A 60 17.89 -28.17 -7.22
CA CYS A 60 18.60 -28.27 -5.94
C CYS A 60 20.06 -28.72 -6.07
N GLU A 61 20.56 -28.96 -7.29
CA GLU A 61 21.92 -29.45 -7.52
C GLU A 61 22.95 -28.39 -7.12
N SER A 62 23.73 -28.65 -6.07
CA SER A 62 24.85 -27.77 -5.69
C SER A 62 25.98 -27.93 -6.71
N PRO A 63 26.45 -26.88 -7.40
CA PRO A 63 27.60 -27.00 -8.30
C PRO A 63 28.82 -27.47 -7.49
N GLY A 64 29.36 -28.65 -7.81
CA GLY A 64 30.51 -29.17 -7.11
C GLY A 64 31.74 -28.25 -7.27
N PRO A 65 32.69 -28.26 -6.33
CA PRO A 65 33.87 -27.37 -6.33
C PRO A 65 34.84 -27.58 -7.51
N GLN A 66 34.60 -28.59 -8.36
CA GLN A 66 35.44 -28.93 -9.52
C GLN A 66 34.71 -28.83 -10.87
N CYS A 67 33.45 -28.38 -10.88
CA CYS A 67 32.71 -28.14 -12.12
C CYS A 67 32.71 -26.64 -12.45
N ASP A 68 32.72 -26.31 -13.75
CA ASP A 68 32.45 -24.94 -14.20
C ASP A 68 31.08 -24.52 -13.65
N PRO A 69 31.01 -23.51 -12.76
CA PRO A 69 29.77 -23.15 -12.08
C PRO A 69 28.71 -22.62 -13.05
N ALA A 70 29.11 -22.16 -14.23
CA ALA A 70 28.23 -21.61 -15.25
C ALA A 70 27.26 -22.63 -15.86
N GLY A 71 27.66 -23.90 -16.01
CA GLY A 71 26.86 -24.95 -16.64
C GLY A 71 25.59 -25.35 -15.84
N PRO A 72 25.72 -25.83 -14.60
CA PRO A 72 24.57 -26.23 -13.78
C PRO A 72 23.68 -25.03 -13.44
N ARG A 73 24.26 -23.84 -13.20
CA ARG A 73 23.50 -22.62 -12.88
C ARG A 73 22.62 -22.15 -14.04
N ALA A 74 23.13 -22.17 -15.27
CA ALA A 74 22.34 -21.79 -16.44
C ALA A 74 21.13 -22.72 -16.63
N THR A 75 21.29 -24.02 -16.37
CA THR A 75 20.20 -25.00 -16.39
C THR A 75 19.16 -24.71 -15.32
N GLN A 76 19.59 -24.41 -14.08
CA GLN A 76 18.69 -24.05 -12.97
C GLN A 76 17.88 -22.80 -13.28
N TYR A 77 18.52 -21.76 -13.82
CA TYR A 77 17.86 -20.51 -14.20
C TYR A 77 16.87 -20.73 -15.34
N CYS A 78 17.21 -21.57 -16.32
CA CYS A 78 16.30 -21.95 -17.39
C CYS A 78 15.06 -22.67 -16.84
N LEU A 79 15.24 -23.68 -15.99
CA LEU A 79 14.13 -24.43 -15.37
C LEU A 79 13.23 -23.52 -14.51
N LEU A 80 13.82 -22.63 -13.72
CA LEU A 80 13.09 -21.67 -12.89
C LEU A 80 12.24 -20.72 -13.75
N THR A 81 12.81 -20.18 -14.82
CA THR A 81 12.08 -19.32 -15.77
C THR A 81 10.95 -20.08 -16.48
N LEU A 82 11.17 -21.34 -16.87
CA LEU A 82 10.12 -22.18 -17.45
C LEU A 82 8.97 -22.45 -16.47
N LEU A 83 9.27 -22.70 -15.19
CA LEU A 83 8.24 -22.86 -14.15
C LEU A 83 7.45 -21.58 -13.93
N HIS A 84 8.13 -20.42 -13.93
CA HIS A 84 7.47 -19.12 -13.84
C HIS A 84 6.50 -18.89 -15.00
N LEU A 85 6.95 -19.10 -16.23
CA LEU A 85 6.13 -18.95 -17.43
C LEU A 85 4.95 -19.93 -17.45
N ALA A 86 5.17 -21.19 -17.09
CA ALA A 86 4.11 -22.19 -17.00
C ALA A 86 3.02 -21.75 -16.00
N LEU A 87 3.44 -21.31 -14.80
CA LEU A 87 2.51 -20.89 -13.76
C LEU A 87 1.72 -19.63 -14.16
N GLN A 88 2.34 -18.69 -14.87
CA GLN A 88 1.65 -17.52 -15.43
C GLN A 88 0.54 -17.89 -16.42
N HIS A 89 0.71 -18.99 -17.17
CA HIS A 89 -0.31 -19.51 -18.09
C HIS A 89 -1.30 -20.48 -17.42
N GLY A 90 -1.18 -20.68 -16.10
CA GLY A 90 -2.04 -21.58 -15.32
C GLY A 90 -1.59 -23.04 -15.30
N ASP A 91 -0.45 -23.37 -15.90
CA ASP A 91 0.09 -24.73 -15.94
C ASP A 91 0.92 -25.04 -14.68
N ARG A 92 0.40 -25.95 -13.84
CA ARG A 92 1.08 -26.44 -12.65
C ARG A 92 1.86 -27.72 -12.95
N LEU A 93 3.06 -27.55 -13.50
CA LEU A 93 3.95 -28.66 -13.89
C LEU A 93 4.45 -29.48 -12.68
N LEU A 94 4.59 -28.84 -11.51
CA LEU A 94 5.08 -29.43 -10.27
C LEU A 94 4.18 -29.00 -9.09
N PRO A 95 4.14 -29.77 -7.99
CA PRO A 95 3.42 -29.36 -6.78
C PRO A 95 4.00 -28.07 -6.18
N ASP A 96 3.12 -27.20 -5.67
CA ASP A 96 3.49 -25.89 -5.09
C ASP A 96 4.58 -26.01 -4.03
N SER A 97 4.46 -26.97 -3.10
CA SER A 97 5.45 -27.19 -2.04
C SER A 97 6.83 -27.61 -2.57
N THR A 98 6.86 -28.35 -3.68
CA THR A 98 8.11 -28.77 -4.34
C THR A 98 8.77 -27.58 -5.03
N VAL A 99 8.00 -26.79 -5.79
CA VAL A 99 8.51 -25.58 -6.45
C VAL A 99 9.05 -24.61 -5.40
N PHE A 100 8.28 -24.34 -4.34
CA PHE A 100 8.68 -23.46 -3.25
C PHE A 100 10.00 -23.90 -2.63
N SER A 101 10.12 -25.18 -2.23
CA SER A 101 11.35 -25.72 -1.64
C SER A 101 12.54 -25.61 -2.60
N CYS A 102 12.37 -25.95 -3.88
CA CYS A 102 13.44 -25.86 -4.87
C CYS A 102 13.94 -24.42 -5.08
N VAL A 103 13.02 -23.45 -5.14
CA VAL A 103 13.39 -22.03 -5.31
C VAL A 103 14.14 -21.52 -4.09
N VAL A 104 13.69 -21.87 -2.87
CA VAL A 104 14.41 -21.52 -1.63
C VAL A 104 15.82 -22.11 -1.62
N THR A 105 15.96 -23.41 -1.90
CA THR A 105 17.27 -24.08 -1.93
C THR A 105 18.19 -23.45 -2.97
N LEU A 106 17.67 -23.13 -4.16
CA LEU A 106 18.42 -22.46 -5.21
C LEU A 106 18.96 -21.10 -4.72
N LEU A 107 18.10 -20.23 -4.19
CA LEU A 107 18.51 -18.90 -3.70
C LEU A 107 19.54 -18.99 -2.57
N CYS A 108 19.35 -19.91 -1.62
CA CYS A 108 20.33 -20.16 -0.56
C CYS A 108 21.67 -20.60 -1.14
N SER A 109 21.66 -21.54 -2.09
CA SER A 109 22.90 -22.06 -2.69
C SER A 109 23.67 -21.01 -3.48
N VAL A 110 22.98 -20.07 -4.16
CA VAL A 110 23.65 -18.97 -4.87
C VAL A 110 24.29 -18.02 -3.87
N GLN A 111 23.61 -17.73 -2.76
CA GLN A 111 24.13 -16.88 -1.70
C GLN A 111 25.36 -17.47 -1.00
N GLU A 112 25.39 -18.80 -0.79
CA GLU A 112 26.52 -19.52 -0.17
C GLU A 112 27.77 -19.53 -1.05
N GLN A 113 27.58 -19.56 -2.38
CA GLN A 113 28.68 -19.66 -3.34
C GLN A 113 29.42 -18.33 -3.56
N GLY A 114 28.89 -17.22 -3.05
CA GLY A 114 29.56 -15.91 -3.01
C GLY A 114 29.77 -15.22 -4.35
N ASP A 115 29.39 -15.85 -5.47
CA ASP A 115 29.71 -15.40 -6.84
C ASP A 115 28.46 -15.11 -7.69
N SER A 116 28.54 -13.96 -8.37
CA SER A 116 27.64 -13.38 -9.38
C SER A 116 26.21 -13.05 -8.94
N ALA A 117 25.85 -11.78 -9.04
CA ALA A 117 24.47 -11.32 -8.84
C ALA A 117 23.53 -12.08 -9.79
N LEU A 118 22.41 -12.60 -9.27
CA LEU A 118 21.41 -13.25 -10.12
C LEU A 118 20.93 -12.26 -11.18
N PRO A 119 20.73 -12.71 -12.44
CA PRO A 119 20.03 -11.90 -13.42
C PRO A 119 18.67 -11.42 -12.86
N PRO A 120 18.31 -10.13 -13.01
CA PRO A 120 17.07 -9.58 -12.47
C PRO A 120 15.82 -10.37 -12.89
N CYS A 121 15.76 -10.84 -14.14
CA CYS A 121 14.66 -11.66 -14.63
C CYS A 121 14.50 -13.01 -13.90
N VAL A 122 15.61 -13.65 -13.50
CA VAL A 122 15.61 -14.91 -12.76
C VAL A 122 15.16 -14.66 -11.32
N LEU A 123 15.66 -13.59 -10.70
CA LEU A 123 15.27 -13.22 -9.34
C LEU A 123 13.79 -12.80 -9.26
N ARG A 124 13.27 -12.08 -10.27
CA ARG A 124 11.85 -11.76 -10.42
C ARG A 124 11.00 -13.02 -10.57
N SER A 125 11.44 -13.97 -11.39
CA SER A 125 10.78 -15.27 -11.56
C SER A 125 10.74 -16.05 -10.24
N ALA A 126 11.85 -16.04 -9.49
CA ALA A 126 11.95 -16.71 -8.19
C ALA A 126 10.99 -16.07 -7.17
N LEU A 127 10.96 -14.74 -7.08
CA LEU A 127 10.07 -13.99 -6.21
C LEU A 127 8.60 -14.27 -6.54
N TYR A 128 8.24 -14.28 -7.83
CA TYR A 128 6.88 -14.64 -8.26
C TYR A 128 6.52 -16.07 -7.82
N LEU A 129 7.38 -17.05 -8.10
CA LEU A 129 7.13 -18.45 -7.74
C LEU A 129 6.98 -18.63 -6.23
N LEU A 130 7.87 -18.04 -5.42
CA LEU A 130 7.76 -18.04 -3.96
C LEU A 130 6.41 -17.49 -3.52
N SER A 131 6.00 -16.35 -4.08
CA SER A 131 4.76 -15.68 -3.69
C SER A 131 3.51 -16.51 -3.98
N VAL A 132 3.41 -17.12 -5.16
CA VAL A 132 2.20 -17.87 -5.58
C VAL A 132 2.12 -19.26 -4.94
N THR A 133 3.26 -19.84 -4.56
CA THR A 133 3.32 -21.19 -3.97
C THR A 133 3.32 -21.19 -2.43
N GLN A 134 3.51 -20.04 -1.79
CA GLN A 134 3.61 -19.92 -0.33
C GLN A 134 2.39 -20.47 0.44
N ASP A 135 1.17 -20.29 -0.06
CA ASP A 135 -0.04 -20.66 0.69
C ASP A 135 -0.18 -22.18 0.92
N LYS A 136 0.41 -22.99 0.05
CA LYS A 136 0.43 -24.47 0.18
C LYS A 136 1.79 -25.00 0.65
N SER A 137 2.64 -24.12 1.13
CA SER A 137 4.02 -24.41 1.52
C SER A 137 4.25 -24.05 2.99
N PRO A 138 5.22 -24.70 3.66
CA PRO A 138 5.57 -24.35 5.04
C PRO A 138 6.08 -22.91 5.13
N ASP A 139 5.96 -22.31 6.32
CA ASP A 139 6.57 -21.02 6.60
C ASP A 139 8.10 -21.14 6.60
N LEU A 140 8.76 -20.04 6.23
CA LEU A 140 10.21 -19.96 6.17
C LEU A 140 10.82 -19.67 7.54
N ASP A 141 11.89 -20.40 7.87
CA ASP A 141 12.76 -20.06 8.99
C ASP A 141 13.63 -18.84 8.66
N TRP A 142 14.30 -18.32 9.69
CA TRP A 142 15.15 -17.12 9.59
C TRP A 142 16.27 -17.24 8.53
N ALA A 143 16.93 -18.40 8.41
CA ALA A 143 18.06 -18.55 7.49
C ALA A 143 17.65 -18.42 6.01
N PRO A 144 16.63 -19.15 5.50
CA PRO A 144 16.04 -18.91 4.19
C PRO A 144 15.58 -17.47 3.94
N LEU A 145 14.92 -16.85 4.94
CA LEU A 145 14.47 -15.46 4.83
C LEU A 145 15.63 -14.49 4.63
N ASN A 146 16.72 -14.68 5.37
CA ASN A 146 17.92 -13.87 5.24
C ASN A 146 18.57 -14.05 3.85
N CYS A 147 18.61 -15.27 3.32
CA CYS A 147 19.10 -15.54 1.95
C CYS A 147 18.25 -14.84 0.90
N ILE A 148 16.92 -14.93 1.01
CA ILE A 148 15.98 -14.25 0.10
C ILE A 148 16.14 -12.73 0.23
N SER A 149 16.21 -12.19 1.44
CA SER A 149 16.41 -10.76 1.65
C SER A 149 17.69 -10.25 0.99
N LYS A 150 18.81 -10.97 1.13
CA LYS A 150 20.08 -10.61 0.49
C LYS A 150 20.00 -10.70 -1.03
N ALA A 151 19.35 -11.73 -1.57
CA ALA A 151 19.14 -11.88 -3.00
C ALA A 151 18.30 -10.72 -3.55
N LEU A 152 17.20 -10.35 -2.89
CA LEU A 152 16.38 -9.20 -3.29
C LEU A 152 17.16 -7.88 -3.22
N SER A 153 18.00 -7.71 -2.20
CA SER A 153 18.88 -6.54 -2.04
C SER A 153 20.03 -6.47 -3.04
N SER A 154 20.33 -7.55 -3.79
CA SER A 154 21.38 -7.51 -4.82
C SER A 154 20.94 -6.78 -6.10
N SER A 155 19.64 -6.56 -6.29
CA SER A 155 19.12 -5.78 -7.41
C SER A 155 19.23 -4.27 -7.14
N PRO A 156 19.60 -3.43 -8.13
CA PRO A 156 19.74 -1.99 -7.94
C PRO A 156 18.40 -1.29 -7.63
N SER A 157 17.27 -1.87 -8.03
CA SER A 157 15.95 -1.32 -7.76
C SER A 157 14.91 -2.43 -7.64
N PHE A 158 14.10 -2.37 -6.58
CA PHE A 158 12.99 -3.30 -6.38
C PHE A 158 11.95 -3.24 -7.50
N ALA A 159 11.84 -2.11 -8.22
CA ALA A 159 10.94 -1.96 -9.36
C ALA A 159 11.23 -2.98 -10.48
N SER A 160 12.49 -3.37 -10.66
CA SER A 160 12.87 -4.41 -11.65
C SER A 160 12.39 -5.82 -11.28
N LEU A 161 12.17 -6.06 -9.98
CA LEU A 161 11.74 -7.36 -9.46
C LEU A 161 10.22 -7.44 -9.28
N TYR A 162 9.53 -6.32 -9.40
CA TYR A 162 8.13 -6.20 -9.10
C TYR A 162 7.26 -6.86 -10.17
N THR A 163 6.28 -7.64 -9.71
CA THR A 163 5.21 -8.19 -10.54
C THR A 163 3.89 -7.83 -9.89
N HIS A 164 2.96 -7.23 -10.63
CA HIS A 164 1.69 -6.80 -10.07
C HIS A 164 0.76 -8.01 -9.87
N HIS A 165 0.86 -8.65 -8.70
CA HIS A 165 0.10 -9.84 -8.37
C HIS A 165 -0.17 -9.92 -6.85
N PRO A 166 -1.42 -10.12 -6.38
CA PRO A 166 -1.75 -10.06 -4.95
C PRO A 166 -0.92 -10.98 -4.03
N PRO A 167 -0.63 -12.25 -4.40
CA PRO A 167 0.29 -13.11 -3.66
C PRO A 167 1.66 -12.49 -3.33
N LEU A 168 2.18 -11.58 -4.17
CA LEU A 168 3.45 -10.90 -3.89
C LEU A 168 3.35 -10.05 -2.62
N LEU A 169 2.29 -9.26 -2.50
CA LEU A 169 2.02 -8.46 -1.30
C LEU A 169 1.86 -9.37 -0.08
N HIS A 170 1.06 -10.43 -0.20
CA HIS A 170 0.84 -11.37 0.89
C HIS A 170 2.14 -12.04 1.36
N PHE A 171 3.02 -12.42 0.43
CA PHE A 171 4.30 -13.03 0.75
C PHE A 171 5.23 -12.06 1.50
N LEU A 172 5.43 -10.83 1.00
CA LEU A 172 6.32 -9.85 1.63
C LEU A 172 5.84 -9.42 3.01
N PHE A 173 4.52 -9.29 3.20
CA PHE A 173 3.94 -8.89 4.49
C PHE A 173 3.62 -10.05 5.43
N ARG A 174 3.80 -11.31 5.00
CA ARG A 174 3.76 -12.49 5.89
C ARG A 174 4.97 -12.50 6.82
N TYR A 175 6.14 -12.07 6.34
CA TYR A 175 7.40 -12.11 7.08
C TYR A 175 7.84 -10.70 7.50
N PRO A 176 7.96 -10.39 8.81
CA PRO A 176 8.36 -9.06 9.29
C PRO A 176 9.68 -8.55 8.70
N GLU A 177 10.66 -9.44 8.54
CA GLU A 177 11.99 -9.12 8.03
C GLU A 177 11.92 -8.60 6.59
N LEU A 178 11.07 -9.20 5.76
CA LEU A 178 10.85 -8.76 4.38
C LEU A 178 9.98 -7.50 4.33
N ALA A 179 8.97 -7.40 5.19
CA ALA A 179 8.07 -6.25 5.26
C ALA A 179 8.81 -4.95 5.66
N GLU A 180 9.81 -5.05 6.53
CA GLU A 180 10.62 -3.91 6.95
C GLU A 180 11.46 -3.34 5.79
N HIS A 181 12.10 -4.22 5.00
CA HIS A 181 13.02 -3.82 3.94
C HIS A 181 12.32 -3.51 2.61
N PHE A 182 11.30 -4.30 2.25
CA PHE A 182 10.65 -4.26 0.94
C PHE A 182 9.18 -3.80 1.00
N GLY A 183 8.62 -3.61 2.19
CA GLY A 183 7.23 -3.17 2.37
C GLY A 183 6.92 -1.79 1.78
N PRO A 184 7.71 -0.73 2.09
CA PRO A 184 7.51 0.57 1.47
C PRO A 184 7.63 0.56 -0.07
N PRO A 185 8.71 0.02 -0.69
CA PRO A 185 8.84 0.05 -2.14
C PRO A 185 7.77 -0.81 -2.85
N VAL A 186 7.35 -1.96 -2.30
CA VAL A 186 6.28 -2.74 -2.94
C VAL A 186 4.94 -2.03 -2.90
N LEU A 187 4.61 -1.35 -1.79
CA LEU A 187 3.36 -0.61 -1.69
C LEU A 187 3.36 0.63 -2.60
N GLU A 188 4.49 1.29 -2.76
CA GLU A 188 4.63 2.41 -3.71
C GLU A 188 4.36 1.96 -5.14
N LEU A 189 4.93 0.83 -5.57
CA LEU A 189 4.70 0.25 -6.89
C LEU A 189 3.25 -0.23 -7.06
N TRP A 190 2.68 -0.82 -6.01
CA TRP A 190 1.28 -1.23 -5.99
C TRP A 190 0.32 -0.06 -6.18
N LEU A 191 0.50 1.01 -5.40
CA LEU A 191 -0.32 2.20 -5.50
C LEU A 191 -0.09 2.93 -6.82
N SER A 192 1.13 2.91 -7.38
CA SER A 192 1.47 3.54 -8.65
C SER A 192 0.78 2.88 -9.85
N HIS A 193 0.63 1.55 -9.83
CA HIS A 193 0.06 0.78 -10.95
C HIS A 193 -1.37 1.21 -11.32
N ARG A 194 -2.13 1.75 -10.35
CA ARG A 194 -3.48 2.29 -10.57
C ARG A 194 -3.53 3.50 -11.52
N ALA A 195 -2.39 4.10 -11.88
CA ALA A 195 -2.33 5.30 -12.73
C ALA A 195 -2.65 5.06 -14.21
N GLU A 196 -2.56 3.83 -14.71
CA GLU A 196 -2.67 3.53 -16.15
C GLU A 196 -4.06 3.06 -16.61
N ALA A 197 -5.00 2.87 -15.66
CA ALA A 197 -6.40 2.66 -16.00
C ALA A 197 -6.99 3.99 -16.52
N THR A 198 -7.16 4.06 -17.83
CA THR A 198 -7.58 5.21 -18.63
C THR A 198 -8.83 5.90 -18.04
N PRO A 199 -8.92 7.25 -18.05
CA PRO A 199 -10.15 7.93 -17.71
C PRO A 199 -11.26 7.45 -18.65
N GLN A 200 -12.34 6.94 -18.06
CA GLN A 200 -13.53 6.52 -18.79
C GLN A 200 -13.97 7.66 -19.70
N SER A 201 -13.90 7.41 -21.01
CA SER A 201 -14.48 8.30 -22.01
C SER A 201 -15.98 8.41 -21.75
N ASP A 202 -16.42 9.63 -21.45
CA ASP A 202 -17.83 10.00 -21.42
C ASP A 202 -18.51 9.58 -22.73
N THR A 203 -19.35 8.55 -22.69
CA THR A 203 -20.39 8.36 -23.69
C THR A 203 -21.62 7.71 -23.05
N TYR A 204 -22.60 8.56 -22.76
CA TYR A 204 -24.03 8.30 -22.59
C TYR A 204 -24.49 6.82 -22.46
N SER A 205 -24.90 6.43 -21.26
CA SER A 205 -25.96 5.42 -21.10
C SER A 205 -26.74 5.65 -19.80
N LYS A 206 -28.06 5.66 -19.93
CA LYS A 206 -29.06 6.02 -18.91
C LYS A 206 -29.07 5.01 -17.73
N LYS A 207 -29.38 5.58 -16.56
CA LYS A 207 -29.79 4.95 -15.30
C LYS A 207 -30.60 3.66 -15.46
N THR A 208 -30.31 2.66 -14.63
CA THR A 208 -31.32 1.85 -13.95
C THR A 208 -30.85 1.59 -12.52
N GLU A 209 -31.71 1.91 -11.56
CA GLU A 209 -31.51 1.80 -10.12
C GLU A 209 -31.60 0.34 -9.67
N GLY A 210 -30.61 -0.09 -8.91
CA GLY A 210 -30.53 -1.30 -8.10
C GLY A 210 -29.34 -1.14 -7.15
N PRO A 211 -29.32 -1.81 -5.98
CA PRO A 211 -28.17 -1.75 -5.06
C PRO A 211 -27.04 -2.56 -5.70
N SER A 212 -26.33 -1.96 -6.64
CA SER A 212 -25.25 -2.60 -7.34
C SER A 212 -24.08 -2.77 -6.36
N GLU A 213 -23.71 -4.02 -6.12
CA GLU A 213 -22.37 -4.44 -5.71
C GLU A 213 -21.39 -3.95 -6.79
N GLN A 214 -21.10 -2.65 -6.77
CA GLN A 214 -20.43 -1.92 -7.83
C GLN A 214 -18.91 -2.09 -7.68
N ASN A 215 -18.30 -2.75 -8.67
CA ASN A 215 -16.88 -2.62 -9.04
C ASN A 215 -15.88 -2.62 -7.88
N GLN A 216 -15.77 -3.74 -7.16
CA GLN A 216 -14.62 -3.95 -6.29
C GLN A 216 -13.40 -4.29 -7.16
N ASP A 217 -12.51 -3.32 -7.28
CA ASP A 217 -11.18 -3.49 -7.85
C ASP A 217 -10.44 -4.62 -7.08
N PRO A 218 -10.09 -5.74 -7.74
CA PRO A 218 -9.48 -6.90 -7.06
C PRO A 218 -8.21 -6.50 -6.29
N ASP A 219 -7.47 -5.50 -6.76
CA ASP A 219 -6.25 -5.03 -6.14
C ASP A 219 -6.52 -4.29 -4.82
N ASN A 220 -7.59 -3.50 -4.78
CA ASN A 220 -8.05 -2.87 -3.55
C ASN A 220 -8.58 -3.92 -2.56
N THR A 221 -9.29 -4.95 -3.03
CA THR A 221 -9.76 -6.02 -2.12
C THR A 221 -8.60 -6.78 -1.48
N ALA A 222 -7.57 -7.12 -2.25
CA ALA A 222 -6.38 -7.79 -1.74
C ALA A 222 -5.70 -6.96 -0.64
N LEU A 223 -5.46 -5.67 -0.92
CA LEU A 223 -4.79 -4.78 0.02
C LEU A 223 -5.65 -4.54 1.28
N LEU A 224 -6.98 -4.42 1.14
CA LEU A 224 -7.89 -4.33 2.28
C LEU A 224 -7.85 -5.58 3.17
N THR A 225 -7.78 -6.79 2.58
CA THR A 225 -7.63 -8.02 3.39
C THR A 225 -6.28 -8.11 4.09
N LEU A 226 -5.23 -7.52 3.50
CA LEU A 226 -3.90 -7.48 4.09
C LEU A 226 -3.82 -6.51 5.27
N LEU A 227 -4.48 -5.35 5.16
CA LEU A 227 -4.58 -4.35 6.24
C LEU A 227 -5.21 -4.92 7.52
N GLU A 228 -6.11 -5.90 7.40
CA GLU A 228 -6.67 -6.57 8.58
C GLU A 228 -5.67 -7.47 9.30
N LYS A 229 -4.79 -8.12 8.53
CA LYS A 229 -3.90 -9.17 9.03
C LYS A 229 -2.55 -8.61 9.49
N SER A 230 -2.12 -7.47 8.95
CA SER A 230 -0.77 -6.94 9.15
C SER A 230 -0.78 -5.46 9.56
N PRO A 231 -0.52 -5.12 10.83
CA PRO A 231 -0.41 -3.73 11.28
C PRO A 231 0.76 -2.99 10.61
N THR A 232 1.78 -3.71 10.14
CA THR A 232 2.93 -3.15 9.43
C THR A 232 2.53 -2.45 8.13
N VAL A 233 1.53 -2.98 7.41
CA VAL A 233 1.02 -2.35 6.18
C VAL A 233 0.40 -0.99 6.48
N ILE A 234 -0.38 -0.90 7.57
CA ILE A 234 -1.00 0.35 8.03
C ILE A 234 0.06 1.38 8.37
N LEU A 235 1.12 0.98 9.08
CA LEU A 235 2.22 1.87 9.45
C LEU A 235 3.00 2.33 8.21
N ASN A 236 3.26 1.44 7.25
CA ASN A 236 3.94 1.81 6.01
C ASN A 236 3.10 2.80 5.19
N LEU A 237 1.79 2.57 5.02
CA LEU A 237 0.89 3.51 4.35
C LEU A 237 0.85 4.87 5.05
N LEU A 238 0.79 4.87 6.39
CA LEU A 238 0.82 6.13 7.15
C LEU A 238 2.16 6.86 6.99
N GLY A 239 3.27 6.12 6.97
CA GLY A 239 4.58 6.65 6.61
C GLY A 239 4.56 7.34 5.25
N MET A 240 3.97 6.69 4.24
CA MET A 240 3.85 7.27 2.90
C MET A 240 3.02 8.55 2.87
N VAL A 241 1.90 8.61 3.59
CA VAL A 241 1.09 9.84 3.72
C VAL A 241 1.92 11.01 4.25
N CYS A 242 2.92 10.73 5.09
CA CYS A 242 3.73 11.75 5.74
C CYS A 242 4.98 12.15 4.95
N THR A 243 5.56 11.24 4.16
CA THR A 243 6.91 11.41 3.58
C THR A 243 6.97 11.38 2.05
N ARG A 244 5.93 10.88 1.37
CA ARG A 244 5.94 10.69 -0.09
C ARG A 244 5.26 11.83 -0.83
N GLU A 245 5.41 11.82 -2.16
CA GLU A 245 4.80 12.79 -3.07
C GLU A 245 3.27 12.75 -3.01
N ALA A 246 2.64 13.89 -3.29
CA ALA A 246 1.20 14.09 -3.21
C ALA A 246 0.33 12.96 -3.83
N PRO A 247 0.58 12.46 -5.07
CA PRO A 247 -0.29 11.45 -5.67
C PRO A 247 -0.24 10.11 -4.93
N LEU A 248 0.92 9.72 -4.39
CA LEU A 248 1.07 8.48 -3.62
C LEU A 248 0.44 8.62 -2.23
N ALA A 249 0.64 9.77 -1.59
CA ALA A 249 0.05 10.08 -0.29
C ALA A 249 -1.49 10.10 -0.37
N GLU A 250 -2.07 10.68 -1.43
CA GLU A 250 -3.51 10.68 -1.68
C GLU A 250 -4.07 9.26 -1.85
N ARG A 251 -3.44 8.43 -2.68
CA ARG A 251 -3.84 7.03 -2.85
C ARG A 251 -3.75 6.22 -1.57
N ALA A 252 -2.73 6.46 -0.75
CA ALA A 252 -2.60 5.83 0.56
C ALA A 252 -3.75 6.24 1.51
N VAL A 253 -4.18 7.51 1.50
CA VAL A 253 -5.35 7.97 2.27
C VAL A 253 -6.64 7.35 1.76
N GLU A 254 -6.84 7.22 0.44
CA GLU A 254 -8.03 6.56 -0.13
C GLU A 254 -8.16 5.11 0.36
N VAL A 255 -7.05 4.38 0.33
CA VAL A 255 -6.96 3.01 0.82
C VAL A 255 -7.27 2.91 2.31
N LEU A 256 -6.62 3.74 3.15
CA LEU A 256 -6.90 3.76 4.59
C LEU A 256 -8.35 4.19 4.89
N GLY A 257 -8.88 5.11 4.10
CA GLY A 257 -10.26 5.60 4.20
C GLY A 257 -11.29 4.52 3.87
N SER A 258 -11.09 3.80 2.77
CA SER A 258 -11.95 2.68 2.39
C SER A 258 -11.93 1.55 3.42
N PHE A 259 -10.75 1.27 4.00
CA PHE A 259 -10.60 0.34 5.12
C PHE A 259 -11.40 0.77 6.36
N LEU A 260 -11.28 2.04 6.74
CA LEU A 260 -12.01 2.63 7.87
C LEU A 260 -13.54 2.62 7.67
N GLN A 261 -14.02 2.80 6.44
CA GLN A 261 -15.45 2.84 6.16
C GLN A 261 -16.06 1.43 6.10
N GLY A 262 -15.37 0.47 5.47
CA GLY A 262 -15.94 -0.83 5.10
C GLY A 262 -16.10 -1.85 6.21
N ARG A 263 -15.24 -1.87 7.25
CA ARG A 263 -15.20 -3.00 8.20
C ARG A 263 -15.27 -2.58 9.66
N ARG A 264 -16.42 -2.82 10.32
CA ARG A 264 -16.72 -2.37 11.70
C ARG A 264 -15.91 -3.07 12.80
N GLY A 265 -15.43 -4.30 12.58
CA GLY A 265 -14.72 -5.09 13.60
C GLY A 265 -13.25 -4.70 13.82
N CYS A 266 -12.52 -4.32 12.77
CA CYS A 266 -11.09 -3.98 12.86
C CYS A 266 -10.81 -2.53 13.30
N LYS A 267 -11.85 -1.73 13.56
CA LYS A 267 -11.75 -0.28 13.79
C LYS A 267 -11.07 0.08 15.11
N ALA A 268 -11.31 -0.67 16.18
CA ALA A 268 -10.80 -0.32 17.51
C ALA A 268 -9.27 -0.45 17.58
N GLY A 269 -8.71 -1.56 17.11
CA GLY A 269 -7.26 -1.80 17.09
C GLY A 269 -6.51 -0.85 16.16
N LEU A 270 -7.09 -0.58 14.97
CA LEU A 270 -6.53 0.39 14.02
C LEU A 270 -6.52 1.82 14.62
N CYS A 271 -7.63 2.26 15.21
CA CYS A 271 -7.69 3.59 15.84
C CYS A 271 -6.71 3.73 17.00
N ALA A 272 -6.48 2.68 17.78
CA ALA A 272 -5.47 2.66 18.83
C ALA A 272 -4.04 2.83 18.28
N LEU A 273 -3.75 2.27 17.09
CA LEU A 273 -2.45 2.40 16.43
C LEU A 273 -2.27 3.75 15.71
N LEU A 274 -3.31 4.24 15.03
CA LEU A 274 -3.24 5.44 14.21
C LEU A 274 -3.25 6.73 15.04
N ARG A 275 -4.07 6.82 16.10
CA ARG A 275 -4.21 8.07 16.89
C ARG A 275 -2.89 8.58 17.48
N PRO A 276 -2.05 7.77 18.14
CA PRO A 276 -0.76 8.24 18.66
C PRO A 276 0.18 8.70 17.55
N THR A 277 0.22 7.97 16.43
CA THR A 277 1.12 8.28 15.32
C THR A 277 0.71 9.56 14.60
N LEU A 278 -0.59 9.76 14.37
CA LEU A 278 -1.14 11.00 13.81
C LEU A 278 -0.91 12.19 14.74
N LEU A 279 -1.01 11.99 16.05
CA LEU A 279 -0.68 13.03 17.03
C LEU A 279 0.79 13.44 16.92
N GLN A 280 1.72 12.48 16.85
CA GLN A 280 3.15 12.77 16.68
C GLN A 280 3.44 13.48 15.36
N VAL A 281 2.75 13.11 14.28
CA VAL A 281 2.86 13.79 12.98
C VAL A 281 2.37 15.24 13.08
N LEU A 282 1.17 15.46 13.64
CA LEU A 282 0.63 16.82 13.84
C LEU A 282 1.52 17.69 14.73
N GLN A 283 2.14 17.10 15.77
CA GLN A 283 3.08 17.80 16.63
C GLN A 283 4.33 18.26 15.87
N ARG A 284 4.87 17.43 14.97
CA ARG A 284 5.99 17.79 14.10
C ARG A 284 5.59 18.88 13.10
N LEU A 285 4.47 18.69 12.40
CA LEU A 285 3.96 19.65 11.42
C LEU A 285 3.63 21.02 12.04
N GLY A 286 3.12 21.04 13.27
CA GLY A 286 2.83 22.29 13.99
C GLY A 286 4.08 23.06 14.45
N LEU A 287 5.23 22.38 14.58
CA LEU A 287 6.52 23.02 14.82
C LEU A 287 7.09 23.60 13.52
N GLU A 288 7.04 22.83 12.44
CA GLU A 288 7.56 23.19 11.11
C GLU A 288 6.76 24.33 10.45
N SER A 289 5.44 24.43 10.69
CA SER A 289 4.62 25.53 10.20
C SER A 289 5.05 26.90 10.75
N SER A 290 5.81 26.92 11.86
CA SER A 290 6.37 28.14 12.44
C SER A 290 7.68 28.57 11.76
N GLN A 291 8.29 27.70 10.94
CA GLN A 291 9.58 27.91 10.27
C GLN A 291 9.49 28.02 8.74
N GLY A 292 8.27 28.04 8.18
CA GLY A 292 8.02 28.46 6.79
C GLY A 292 8.55 27.54 5.68
N THR A 293 8.93 26.30 5.98
CA THR A 293 9.54 25.39 5.00
C THR A 293 8.80 24.05 4.86
N GLY A 294 8.32 23.77 3.64
CA GLY A 294 8.20 22.42 3.06
C GLY A 294 7.05 21.48 3.46
N ALA A 295 6.57 21.48 4.69
CA ALA A 295 5.72 20.38 5.19
C ALA A 295 4.20 20.51 4.97
N VAL A 296 3.76 21.48 4.16
CA VAL A 296 2.33 21.86 4.03
C VAL A 296 1.52 20.83 3.20
N GLY A 297 2.17 20.03 2.36
CA GLY A 297 1.48 19.12 1.43
C GLY A 297 0.79 17.91 2.06
N SER A 298 1.33 17.35 3.15
CA SER A 298 0.75 16.16 3.81
C SER A 298 -0.33 16.51 4.85
N LEU A 299 -0.41 17.78 5.29
CA LEU A 299 -1.32 18.20 6.33
C LEU A 299 -2.82 18.04 5.97
N PRO A 300 -3.31 18.46 4.78
CA PRO A 300 -4.69 18.20 4.36
C PRO A 300 -5.05 16.72 4.45
N LEU A 301 -4.12 15.85 4.07
CA LEU A 301 -4.31 14.40 4.03
C LEU A 301 -4.40 13.79 5.43
N VAL A 302 -3.53 14.23 6.34
CA VAL A 302 -3.57 13.85 7.77
C VAL A 302 -4.89 14.29 8.41
N LEU A 303 -5.36 15.51 8.14
CA LEU A 303 -6.62 16.03 8.68
C LEU A 303 -7.84 15.28 8.10
N ARG A 304 -7.81 14.93 6.81
CA ARG A 304 -8.83 14.08 6.18
C ARG A 304 -8.88 12.69 6.83
N LEU A 305 -7.73 12.06 7.07
CA LEU A 305 -7.67 10.77 7.74
C LEU A 305 -8.23 10.84 9.16
N LEU A 306 -7.94 11.90 9.91
CA LEU A 306 -8.52 12.14 11.25
C LEU A 306 -10.05 12.29 11.20
N CYS A 307 -10.59 13.01 10.22
CA CYS A 307 -12.04 13.08 9.99
C CYS A 307 -12.64 11.70 9.72
N LEU A 308 -12.03 10.92 8.83
CA LEU A 308 -12.48 9.58 8.47
C LEU A 308 -12.45 8.64 9.67
N MET A 309 -11.39 8.67 10.47
CA MET A 309 -11.29 7.87 11.69
C MET A 309 -12.37 8.22 12.72
N HIS A 310 -12.67 9.51 12.87
CA HIS A 310 -13.65 9.94 13.88
C HIS A 310 -15.09 9.63 13.46
N THR A 311 -15.42 9.83 12.18
CA THR A 311 -16.75 9.53 11.62
C THR A 311 -17.02 8.03 11.44
N SER A 312 -15.97 7.21 11.31
CA SER A 312 -16.10 5.76 11.14
C SER A 312 -16.20 4.99 12.46
N GLY A 313 -15.92 5.61 13.61
CA GLY A 313 -15.97 4.97 14.93
C GLY A 313 -17.39 4.62 15.40
N SER A 314 -17.53 3.61 16.26
CA SER A 314 -18.79 3.39 16.99
C SER A 314 -18.96 4.46 18.07
N THR A 315 -20.21 4.69 18.46
CA THR A 315 -20.68 5.64 19.47
C THR A 315 -20.16 5.39 20.90
N GLU A 316 -19.27 4.41 21.10
CA GLU A 316 -18.72 4.01 22.41
C GLU A 316 -17.24 4.41 22.60
N ASN A 317 -16.66 5.25 21.73
CA ASN A 317 -15.34 5.81 22.00
C ASN A 317 -15.43 6.85 23.11
N GLU A 318 -15.14 6.45 24.35
CA GLU A 318 -14.77 7.40 25.39
C GLU A 318 -13.59 8.25 24.89
N MET A 319 -13.71 9.58 24.97
CA MET A 319 -12.61 10.47 24.61
C MET A 319 -11.49 10.32 25.65
N ASP A 320 -10.43 9.60 25.28
CA ASP A 320 -9.21 9.49 26.07
C ASP A 320 -8.35 10.77 26.03
N GLY A 321 -7.23 10.78 26.77
CA GLY A 321 -6.28 11.88 26.76
C GLY A 321 -5.63 12.16 25.39
N ILE A 322 -5.60 11.19 24.48
CA ILE A 322 -5.07 11.35 23.12
C ILE A 322 -6.07 12.13 22.26
N HIS A 323 -7.38 11.88 22.42
CA HIS A 323 -8.43 12.64 21.72
C HIS A 323 -8.36 14.13 22.06
N PHE A 324 -8.22 14.49 23.34
CA PHE A 324 -8.09 15.90 23.72
C PHE A 324 -6.78 16.53 23.23
N LYS A 325 -5.68 15.78 23.17
CA LYS A 325 -4.43 16.27 22.57
C LYS A 325 -4.59 16.52 21.07
N LEU A 326 -5.21 15.60 20.34
CA LEU A 326 -5.52 15.77 18.91
C LEU A 326 -6.43 16.99 18.69
N LEU A 327 -7.50 17.13 19.48
CA LEU A 327 -8.39 18.28 19.43
C LEU A 327 -7.63 19.60 19.61
N TYR A 328 -6.77 19.68 20.63
CA TYR A 328 -5.93 20.84 20.92
C TYR A 328 -4.97 21.19 19.79
N HIS A 329 -4.29 20.18 19.23
CA HIS A 329 -3.33 20.42 18.14
C HIS A 329 -4.03 20.84 16.84
N VAL A 330 -5.16 20.21 16.49
CA VAL A 330 -5.94 20.61 15.31
C VAL A 330 -6.53 22.00 15.49
N SER A 331 -7.06 22.35 16.66
CA SER A 331 -7.61 23.69 16.91
C SER A 331 -6.55 24.78 16.80
N ASN A 332 -5.37 24.55 17.39
CA ASN A 332 -4.26 25.50 17.30
C ASN A 332 -3.72 25.64 15.89
N LEU A 333 -3.65 24.54 15.15
CA LEU A 333 -3.18 24.57 13.77
C LEU A 333 -4.17 25.33 12.89
N ALA A 334 -5.47 25.07 13.03
CA ALA A 334 -6.52 25.78 12.31
C ALA A 334 -6.43 27.31 12.52
N GLY A 335 -6.19 27.76 13.76
CA GLY A 335 -6.01 29.17 14.08
C GLY A 335 -4.72 29.81 13.52
N LYS A 336 -3.74 29.02 13.08
CA LYS A 336 -2.48 29.52 12.48
C LYS A 336 -2.49 29.50 10.94
N LEU A 337 -3.45 28.82 10.31
CA LEU A 337 -3.52 28.69 8.86
C LEU A 337 -4.03 29.99 8.22
N GLN A 338 -3.58 30.28 7.01
CA GLN A 338 -4.16 31.37 6.21
C GLN A 338 -5.58 31.02 5.78
N ALA A 339 -6.50 32.00 5.78
CA ALA A 339 -7.90 31.81 5.37
C ALA A 339 -8.06 31.35 3.91
N SER A 340 -7.04 31.58 3.07
CA SER A 340 -6.95 31.07 1.69
C SER A 340 -6.63 29.57 1.61
N ASN A 341 -6.11 28.95 2.68
CA ASN A 341 -5.73 27.54 2.71
C ASN A 341 -6.95 26.64 2.96
N THR A 342 -7.87 26.64 1.99
CA THR A 342 -9.13 25.88 2.06
C THR A 342 -8.90 24.37 2.17
N GLU A 343 -7.83 23.85 1.56
CA GLU A 343 -7.48 22.43 1.58
C GLU A 343 -7.20 21.89 2.99
N CYS A 344 -6.59 22.71 3.86
CA CYS A 344 -6.37 22.37 5.26
C CYS A 344 -7.57 22.75 6.15
N LEU A 345 -8.18 23.91 5.92
CA LEU A 345 -9.23 24.43 6.80
C LEU A 345 -10.52 23.60 6.73
N VAL A 346 -10.92 23.11 5.54
CA VAL A 346 -12.11 22.27 5.38
C VAL A 346 -12.04 21.00 6.24
N PRO A 347 -11.01 20.15 6.14
CA PRO A 347 -10.91 18.96 6.98
C PRO A 347 -10.63 19.32 8.45
N ALA A 348 -9.93 20.41 8.76
CA ALA A 348 -9.75 20.84 10.15
C ALA A 348 -11.10 21.19 10.81
N PHE A 349 -11.91 22.06 10.21
CA PHE A 349 -13.21 22.43 10.75
C PHE A 349 -14.19 21.27 10.78
N SER A 350 -14.15 20.39 9.77
CA SER A 350 -14.94 19.16 9.76
C SER A 350 -14.58 18.25 10.92
N TYR A 351 -13.28 18.08 11.21
CA TYR A 351 -12.82 17.28 12.35
C TYR A 351 -13.31 17.86 13.68
N LEU A 352 -13.11 19.17 13.90
CA LEU A 352 -13.54 19.85 15.12
C LEU A 352 -15.06 19.74 15.32
N TYR A 353 -15.84 19.93 14.25
CA TYR A 353 -17.29 19.75 14.29
C TYR A 353 -17.67 18.31 14.65
N CYS A 354 -17.02 17.31 14.03
CA CYS A 354 -17.29 15.92 14.35
C CYS A 354 -16.93 15.60 15.80
N CYS A 355 -15.83 16.16 16.35
CA CYS A 355 -15.49 16.04 17.78
C CYS A 355 -16.58 16.59 18.69
N LEU A 356 -17.23 17.70 18.34
CA LEU A 356 -18.35 18.21 19.15
C LEU A 356 -19.59 17.33 19.05
N ARG A 357 -19.90 16.82 17.84
CA ARG A 357 -21.14 16.10 17.56
C ARG A 357 -21.12 14.64 18.02
N LEU A 358 -19.99 13.97 17.90
CA LEU A 358 -19.86 12.52 18.12
C LEU A 358 -19.34 12.16 19.51
N SER A 359 -18.95 13.15 20.31
CA SER A 359 -18.42 12.90 21.66
C SER A 359 -19.53 12.65 22.69
N PRO A 360 -19.28 11.80 23.70
CA PRO A 360 -20.19 11.62 24.82
C PRO A 360 -20.45 12.94 25.57
N PRO A 361 -21.66 13.12 26.16
CA PRO A 361 -22.07 14.38 26.78
C PRO A 361 -21.20 14.81 27.99
N HIS A 362 -20.50 13.87 28.64
CA HIS A 362 -19.59 14.18 29.74
C HIS A 362 -18.23 14.72 29.28
N CYS A 363 -17.89 14.58 27.99
CA CYS A 363 -16.65 15.10 27.41
C CYS A 363 -16.86 16.38 26.60
N THR A 364 -18.09 16.64 26.13
CA THR A 364 -18.41 17.78 25.27
C THR A 364 -18.10 19.11 25.94
N ASP A 365 -18.35 19.27 27.23
CA ASP A 365 -18.09 20.54 27.95
C ASP A 365 -16.62 20.94 27.88
N ARG A 366 -15.73 19.98 28.10
CA ARG A 366 -14.28 20.18 28.03
C ARG A 366 -13.84 20.51 26.61
N ALA A 367 -14.39 19.83 25.60
CA ALA A 367 -14.10 20.09 24.21
C ALA A 367 -14.55 21.49 23.78
N VAL A 368 -15.79 21.87 24.10
CA VAL A 368 -16.35 23.20 23.83
C VAL A 368 -15.51 24.29 24.49
N SER A 369 -15.17 24.11 25.77
CA SER A 369 -14.35 25.08 26.51
C SER A 369 -12.96 25.25 25.88
N MET A 370 -12.32 24.14 25.47
CA MET A 370 -11.03 24.18 24.79
C MET A 370 -11.09 24.95 23.46
N LEU A 371 -12.14 24.75 22.66
CA LEU A 371 -12.30 25.41 21.37
C LEU A 371 -12.65 26.89 21.52
N LEU A 372 -13.55 27.24 22.43
CA LEU A 372 -13.95 28.64 22.68
C LEU A 372 -12.81 29.46 23.28
N CYS A 373 -11.94 28.86 24.10
CA CYS A 373 -10.75 29.53 24.64
C CYS A 373 -9.62 29.69 23.61
N ASN A 374 -9.76 29.13 22.40
CA ASN A 374 -8.77 29.26 21.34
C ASN A 374 -9.05 30.49 20.48
N THR A 375 -8.48 31.63 20.86
CA THR A 375 -8.70 32.91 20.16
C THR A 375 -8.30 32.84 18.69
N GLY A 376 -7.18 32.20 18.36
CA GLY A 376 -6.74 32.02 16.97
C GLY A 376 -7.75 31.24 16.12
N LEU A 377 -8.37 30.18 16.66
CA LEU A 377 -9.43 29.46 15.97
C LEU A 377 -10.66 30.35 15.74
N MET A 378 -11.07 31.11 16.76
CA MET A 378 -12.24 31.99 16.68
C MET A 378 -12.04 33.13 15.68
N ASP A 379 -10.86 33.76 15.69
CA ASP A 379 -10.46 34.78 14.72
C ASP A 379 -10.47 34.22 13.30
N GLN A 380 -10.00 32.98 13.11
CA GLN A 380 -9.99 32.31 11.82
C GLN A 380 -11.40 31.98 11.30
N LEU A 381 -12.29 31.50 12.18
CA LEU A 381 -13.71 31.27 11.86
C LEU A 381 -14.39 32.57 11.45
N GLN A 382 -14.17 33.64 12.22
CA GLN A 382 -14.72 34.96 11.90
C GLN A 382 -14.18 35.49 10.56
N THR A 383 -12.87 35.35 10.32
CA THR A 383 -12.24 35.79 9.07
C THR A 383 -12.83 35.04 7.87
N THR A 384 -12.98 33.72 7.98
CA THR A 384 -13.52 32.88 6.91
C THR A 384 -14.99 33.20 6.60
N LEU A 385 -15.80 33.47 7.62
CA LEU A 385 -17.20 33.86 7.45
C LEU A 385 -17.33 35.28 6.87
N ASN A 386 -16.47 36.22 7.28
CA ASN A 386 -16.48 37.59 6.75
C ASN A 386 -16.08 37.64 5.26
N LEU A 387 -15.22 36.73 4.80
CA LEU A 387 -14.88 36.59 3.38
C LEU A 387 -16.09 36.18 2.53
N SER A 388 -17.14 35.57 3.11
CA SER A 388 -18.39 35.29 2.40
C SER A 388 -19.21 36.54 2.07
N SER A 389 -19.10 37.58 2.89
CA SER A 389 -19.86 38.83 2.76
C SER A 389 -19.23 39.79 1.75
N SER A 390 -17.99 39.50 1.33
CA SER A 390 -17.21 40.33 0.43
C SER A 390 -17.33 39.76 -0.99
N SER A 391 -17.95 40.49 -1.91
CA SER A 391 -18.11 40.12 -3.32
C SER A 391 -16.80 40.25 -4.11
N SER A 392 -15.74 39.59 -3.66
CA SER A 392 -14.42 39.56 -4.28
C SER A 392 -14.09 38.16 -4.82
N SER A 393 -13.20 38.09 -5.81
CA SER A 393 -12.75 36.87 -6.52
C SER A 393 -12.02 35.82 -5.64
N LEU A 394 -11.94 36.05 -4.33
CA LEU A 394 -11.31 35.19 -3.32
C LEU A 394 -12.35 34.50 -2.41
N SER A 395 -13.61 34.40 -2.86
CA SER A 395 -14.69 33.78 -2.08
C SER A 395 -14.30 32.38 -1.61
N PRO A 396 -14.39 32.06 -0.30
CA PRO A 396 -14.11 30.72 0.21
C PRO A 396 -15.01 29.69 -0.47
N THR A 397 -14.52 28.46 -0.64
CA THR A 397 -15.30 27.38 -1.23
C THR A 397 -16.59 27.16 -0.42
N SER A 398 -17.69 26.81 -1.10
CA SER A 398 -18.98 26.54 -0.44
C SER A 398 -18.87 25.50 0.69
N ALA A 399 -17.97 24.54 0.53
CA ALA A 399 -17.64 23.54 1.55
C ALA A 399 -17.03 24.17 2.81
N LEU A 400 -16.08 25.09 2.67
CA LEU A 400 -15.45 25.75 3.82
C LEU A 400 -16.45 26.59 4.61
N LEU A 401 -17.32 27.33 3.92
CA LEU A 401 -18.40 28.09 4.58
C LEU A 401 -19.36 27.16 5.33
N CYS A 402 -19.77 26.06 4.70
CA CYS A 402 -20.63 25.07 5.34
C CYS A 402 -20.00 24.51 6.62
N CYS A 403 -18.75 24.07 6.58
CA CYS A 403 -18.03 23.54 7.74
C CYS A 403 -17.87 24.60 8.84
N SER A 404 -17.57 25.85 8.49
CA SER A 404 -17.49 26.98 9.43
C SER A 404 -18.83 27.24 10.13
N HIS A 405 -19.93 27.28 9.38
CA HIS A 405 -21.27 27.47 9.95
C HIS A 405 -21.69 26.30 10.85
N LEU A 406 -21.42 25.06 10.44
CA LEU A 406 -21.71 23.87 11.25
C LEU A 406 -20.93 23.87 12.56
N LEU A 407 -19.64 24.21 12.52
CA LEU A 407 -18.80 24.29 13.71
C LEU A 407 -19.28 25.41 14.65
N LEU A 408 -19.50 26.62 14.11
CA LEU A 408 -19.97 27.76 14.90
C LEU A 408 -21.35 27.50 15.52
N SER A 409 -22.29 26.97 14.75
CA SER A 409 -23.63 26.62 15.24
C SER A 409 -23.55 25.59 16.37
N SER A 410 -22.65 24.60 16.24
CA SER A 410 -22.46 23.58 17.29
C SER A 410 -21.87 24.17 18.55
N LEU A 411 -20.86 25.03 18.43
CA LEU A 411 -20.26 25.73 19.57
C LEU A 411 -21.28 26.60 20.31
N VAL A 412 -22.07 27.41 19.59
CA VAL A 412 -23.11 28.26 20.20
C VAL A 412 -24.19 27.43 20.87
N THR A 413 -24.67 26.39 20.20
CA THR A 413 -25.71 25.52 20.74
C THR A 413 -25.22 24.82 22.02
N LEU A 414 -24.03 24.22 21.98
CA LEU A 414 -23.47 23.52 23.13
C LEU A 414 -23.08 24.47 24.27
N GLN A 415 -22.57 25.67 23.96
CA GLN A 415 -22.32 26.68 24.98
C GLN A 415 -23.61 27.06 25.73
N HIS A 416 -24.71 27.20 24.99
CA HIS A 416 -26.01 27.55 25.57
C HIS A 416 -26.60 26.40 26.38
N THR A 417 -26.54 25.15 25.89
CA THR A 417 -27.11 24.00 26.59
C THR A 417 -26.32 23.61 27.83
N HIS A 418 -25.01 23.81 27.84
CA HIS A 418 -24.13 23.37 28.94
C HIS A 418 -23.74 24.48 29.92
N SER A 419 -24.21 25.72 29.73
CA SER A 419 -23.85 26.88 30.58
C SER A 419 -22.33 27.06 30.74
N ALA A 420 -21.54 26.64 29.75
CA ALA A 420 -20.09 26.66 29.81
C ALA A 420 -19.60 28.12 29.90
N GLN A 421 -19.15 28.52 31.10
CA GLN A 421 -18.58 29.85 31.32
C GLN A 421 -17.21 29.93 30.65
N VAL A 422 -17.12 30.69 29.56
CA VAL A 422 -15.84 31.08 28.97
C VAL A 422 -15.22 32.10 29.92
N VAL A 423 -14.20 31.69 30.67
CA VAL A 423 -13.38 32.63 31.45
C VAL A 423 -12.50 33.39 30.47
N LEU A 424 -13.01 34.54 30.00
CA LEU A 424 -12.20 35.56 29.34
C LEU A 424 -11.19 36.11 30.37
N SER A 425 -9.97 35.58 30.37
CA SER A 425 -8.85 36.28 30.99
C SER A 425 -8.57 37.53 30.15
N ARG A 426 -9.06 38.67 30.64
CA ARG A 426 -8.72 40.01 30.12
C ARG A 426 -7.24 40.33 30.29
#